data_AF-A0A7W1GTV6-F1
#
_entry.id   AF-A0A7W1GTV6-F1
#
_cell.length_a   1.000
_cell.length_b   1.000
_cell.length_c   1.000
_cell.angle_alpha   90.00
_cell.angle_beta   90.00
_cell.angle_gamma   90.00
#
_symmetry.space_group_name_H-M   'P 1'
#
loop_
_entity.id
_entity.type
_entity.pdbx_description
1 polymer ?
#
loop_
_entity_poly.entity_id
_entity_poly.type
_entity_poly.pdbx_seq_one_letter_code
_entity_poly.pdbx_strand_id
1 'polypeptide(L)'
;MDTKVYINEITIENQTLFLILNNENPRIEWNNQIFSHLWFLIGKLPALSNPVYIEQFAEIANFYWKGIQYKCIENIPAFQKQYQEQVKLERLHPADIFPYRLTDYKIFDVSIMHEPKLHEGQLIYFTFNTQTGLPYRVVCPFPYPAASTLIHYQILPIIE
;
A
#
# COMPACT_ATOMS: atom_id res chain seq x y z
N MET A 1 25.36 -9.36 11.82
CA MET A 1 24.66 -8.37 12.66
C MET A 1 23.29 -8.20 12.03
N ASP A 2 22.21 -8.45 12.77
CA ASP A 2 20.86 -8.20 12.27
C ASP A 2 20.70 -6.69 12.05
N THR A 3 20.42 -6.29 10.81
CA THR A 3 20.27 -4.87 10.46
C THR A 3 18.79 -4.53 10.52
N LYS A 4 18.46 -3.57 11.39
CA LYS A 4 17.10 -3.08 11.61
C LYS A 4 17.01 -1.64 11.11
N VAL A 5 16.06 -1.37 10.21
CA VAL A 5 15.80 -0.04 9.64
C VAL A 5 14.36 0.35 9.92
N TYR A 6 14.17 1.54 10.50
CA TYR A 6 12.84 2.11 10.74
C TYR A 6 12.31 2.76 9.46
N ILE A 7 11.07 2.44 9.10
CA ILE A 7 10.41 2.91 7.87
C ILE A 7 9.31 3.92 8.18
N ASN A 8 8.36 3.57 9.05
CA ASN A 8 7.27 4.45 9.42
C ASN A 8 6.72 4.12 10.82
N GLU A 9 5.96 5.05 11.37
CA GLU A 9 5.20 4.92 12.61
C GLU A 9 3.70 4.98 12.32
N ILE A 10 2.93 4.02 12.85
CA ILE A 10 1.48 3.98 12.71
C ILE A 10 0.85 3.93 14.08
N THR A 11 -0.09 4.83 14.34
CA THR A 11 -0.84 4.86 15.60
C THR A 11 -2.25 4.28 15.38
N ILE A 12 -2.62 3.33 16.22
CA ILE A 12 -3.96 2.73 16.27
C ILE A 12 -4.47 2.87 17.70
N GLU A 13 -5.63 3.51 17.86
CA GLU A 13 -6.11 3.97 19.17
C GLU A 13 -5.04 4.83 19.87
N ASN A 14 -4.39 4.26 20.90
CA ASN A 14 -3.30 4.87 21.67
C ASN A 14 -2.03 4.01 21.64
N GLN A 15 -1.91 3.15 20.62
CA GLN A 15 -0.80 2.23 20.48
C GLN A 15 0.00 2.56 19.23
N THR A 16 1.31 2.67 19.41
CA THR A 16 2.25 2.96 18.34
C THR A 16 2.90 1.67 17.84
N LEU A 17 2.80 1.44 16.53
CA LEU A 17 3.46 0.37 15.81
C LEU A 17 4.54 0.95 14.91
N PHE A 18 5.67 0.26 14.80
CA PHE A 18 6.77 0.66 13.93
C PHE A 18 6.90 -0.32 12.76
N LEU A 19 6.84 0.22 11.55
CA LEU A 19 7.16 -0.51 10.33
C LEU A 19 8.68 -0.55 10.21
N ILE A 20 9.24 -1.75 10.20
CA ILE A 20 10.69 -1.95 10.14
C ILE A 20 11.06 -2.92 9.04
N LEU A 21 12.24 -2.73 8.46
CA LEU A 21 12.91 -3.77 7.69
C LEU A 21 13.92 -4.45 8.61
N ASN A 22 13.80 -5.76 8.77
CA ASN A 22 14.78 -6.59 9.44
C ASN A 22 15.43 -7.51 8.41
N ASN A 23 16.71 -7.29 8.11
CA ASN A 23 17.42 -7.95 7.01
C ASN A 23 16.59 -7.91 5.71
N GLU A 24 16.17 -6.71 5.31
CA GLU A 24 15.32 -6.44 4.12
C GLU A 24 13.90 -7.01 4.16
N ASN A 25 13.52 -7.75 5.20
CA ASN A 25 12.18 -8.32 5.33
C ASN A 25 11.25 -7.38 6.10
N PRO A 26 10.04 -7.10 5.60
CA PRO A 26 9.05 -6.30 6.32
C PRO A 26 8.61 -6.98 7.62
N ARG A 27 8.67 -6.24 8.73
CA ARG A 27 8.22 -6.66 10.05
C ARG A 27 7.55 -5.48 10.77
N ILE A 28 6.68 -5.78 11.72
CA ILE A 28 6.10 -4.77 12.59
C ILE A 28 6.70 -4.95 13.98
N GLU A 29 7.19 -3.88 14.57
CA GLU A 29 7.59 -3.83 15.97
C GLU A 29 6.49 -3.15 16.78
N TRP A 30 6.07 -3.79 17.86
CA TRP A 30 5.11 -3.25 18.80
C TRP A 30 5.37 -3.85 20.18
N ASN A 31 5.37 -3.02 21.23
CA ASN A 31 5.60 -3.44 22.61
C ASN A 31 6.87 -4.31 22.80
N ASN A 32 8.00 -3.87 22.22
CA ASN A 32 9.29 -4.58 22.22
C ASN A 32 9.26 -6.01 21.62
N GLN A 33 8.22 -6.34 20.85
CA GLN A 33 8.09 -7.60 20.11
C GLN A 33 8.08 -7.35 18.61
N ILE A 34 8.66 -8.29 17.84
CA ILE A 34 8.69 -8.24 16.37
C ILE A 34 7.71 -9.26 15.82
N PHE A 35 6.82 -8.80 14.96
CA PHE A 35 5.77 -9.58 14.32
C PHE A 35 6.11 -9.77 12.85
N SER A 36 6.32 -11.02 12.42
CA SER A 36 6.57 -11.39 11.02
C SER A 36 5.30 -11.68 10.22
N HIS A 37 4.15 -11.78 10.87
CA HIS A 37 2.89 -12.12 10.22
C HIS A 37 1.75 -11.25 10.73
N LEU A 38 0.96 -10.71 9.79
CA LEU A 38 -0.20 -9.86 10.06
C LEU A 38 -1.23 -10.53 10.98
N TRP A 39 -1.57 -11.80 10.73
CA TRP A 39 -2.55 -12.52 11.55
C TRP A 39 -2.11 -12.65 13.02
N PHE A 40 -0.81 -12.81 13.27
CA PHE A 40 -0.29 -12.90 14.64
C PHE A 40 -0.35 -11.54 15.34
N LEU A 41 -0.06 -10.45 14.60
CA LEU A 41 -0.22 -9.09 15.10
C LEU A 41 -1.68 -8.78 15.45
N ILE A 42 -2.63 -9.13 14.57
CA ILE A 42 -4.07 -8.92 14.80
C ILE A 42 -4.56 -9.70 16.03
N GLY A 43 -4.06 -10.92 16.25
CA GLY A 43 -4.37 -11.70 17.44
C GLY A 43 -3.90 -11.06 18.76
N LYS A 44 -2.91 -10.15 18.70
CA LYS A 44 -2.43 -9.38 19.86
C LYS A 44 -2.98 -7.96 19.93
N LEU A 45 -3.33 -7.39 18.78
CA LEU A 45 -3.92 -6.06 18.65
C LEU A 45 -5.27 -6.16 17.90
N PRO A 46 -6.37 -6.54 18.59
CA PRO A 46 -7.67 -6.70 17.96
C PRO A 46 -8.23 -5.42 17.34
N ALA A 47 -7.75 -4.25 17.77
CA ALA A 47 -8.11 -2.94 17.19
C ALA A 47 -7.87 -2.89 15.67
N LEU A 48 -6.89 -3.64 15.15
CA LEU A 48 -6.65 -3.76 13.70
C LEU A 48 -7.83 -4.38 12.92
N SER A 49 -8.73 -5.08 13.59
CA SER A 49 -9.94 -5.64 12.98
C SER A 49 -11.12 -4.67 12.99
N ASN A 50 -10.97 -3.48 13.57
CA ASN A 50 -12.03 -2.47 13.65
C ASN A 50 -12.06 -1.63 12.36
N PRO A 51 -13.23 -1.50 11.68
CA PRO A 51 -13.39 -0.65 10.50
C PRO A 51 -12.94 0.80 10.64
N VAL A 52 -12.86 1.33 11.87
CA VAL A 52 -12.34 2.69 12.13
C VAL A 52 -10.87 2.84 11.72
N TYR A 53 -10.10 1.75 11.71
CA TYR A 53 -8.66 1.75 11.42
C TYR A 53 -8.30 1.13 10.06
N ILE A 54 -9.20 1.21 9.07
CA ILE A 54 -9.00 0.57 7.76
C ILE A 54 -7.82 1.14 6.98
N GLU A 55 -7.49 2.42 7.16
CA GLU A 55 -6.33 3.05 6.51
C GLU A 55 -5.02 2.51 7.09
N GLN A 56 -4.91 2.47 8.42
CA GLN A 56 -3.77 1.91 9.13
C GLN A 56 -3.61 0.42 8.82
N PHE A 57 -4.73 -0.32 8.77
CA PHE A 57 -4.72 -1.71 8.35
C PHE A 57 -4.22 -1.86 6.90
N ALA A 58 -4.69 -1.02 5.96
CA ALA A 58 -4.24 -1.07 4.57
C ALA A 58 -2.72 -0.86 4.47
N GLU A 59 -2.18 0.11 5.20
CA GLU A 59 -0.75 0.39 5.22
C GLU A 59 0.06 -0.78 5.80
N ILE A 60 -0.36 -1.32 6.94
CA ILE A 60 0.31 -2.47 7.59
C ILE A 60 0.24 -3.71 6.68
N ALA A 61 -0.93 -3.99 6.11
CA ALA A 61 -1.13 -5.14 5.22
C ALA A 61 -0.28 -5.00 3.95
N ASN A 62 -0.25 -3.82 3.33
CA ASN A 62 0.61 -3.54 2.18
C ASN A 62 2.09 -3.71 2.53
N PHE A 63 2.52 -3.18 3.68
CA PHE A 63 3.90 -3.28 4.11
C PHE A 63 4.35 -4.72 4.31
N TYR A 64 3.54 -5.56 4.95
CA TYR A 64 3.86 -6.99 5.09
C TYR A 64 4.03 -7.71 3.74
N TRP A 65 3.22 -7.37 2.73
CA TRP A 65 3.18 -8.10 1.46
C TRP A 65 4.18 -7.57 0.42
N LYS A 66 4.41 -6.26 0.39
CA LYS A 66 5.19 -5.58 -0.64
C LYS A 66 6.35 -4.76 -0.08
N GLY A 67 6.48 -4.67 1.24
CA GLY A 67 7.50 -3.85 1.89
C GLY A 67 7.43 -2.41 1.42
N ILE A 68 8.59 -1.85 1.07
CA ILE A 68 8.74 -0.47 0.61
C ILE A 68 8.58 -0.31 -0.91
N GLN A 69 8.35 -1.40 -1.65
CA GLN A 69 8.20 -1.36 -3.11
C GLN A 69 6.87 -0.73 -3.54
N TYR A 70 5.87 -0.74 -2.67
CA TYR A 70 4.54 -0.20 -2.91
C TYR A 70 4.14 0.69 -1.74
N LYS A 71 3.52 1.83 -2.04
CA LYS A 71 2.97 2.73 -1.03
C LYS A 71 1.47 2.88 -1.23
N CYS A 72 0.72 2.91 -0.13
CA CYS A 72 -0.71 3.27 -0.16
C CYS A 72 -0.89 4.70 -0.67
N ILE A 73 -1.93 4.92 -1.48
CA ILE A 73 -2.31 6.25 -1.93
C ILE A 73 -3.22 6.84 -0.86
N GLU A 74 -2.68 7.75 -0.05
CA GLU A 74 -3.37 8.38 1.09
C GLU A 74 -4.31 9.53 0.66
N ASN A 75 -4.03 10.16 -0.49
CA ASN A 75 -4.84 11.26 -1.02
C ASN A 75 -5.14 11.00 -2.49
N ILE A 76 -6.31 10.41 -2.74
CA ILE A 76 -6.71 10.01 -4.09
C ILE A 76 -6.74 11.20 -5.06
N PRO A 77 -7.40 12.34 -4.75
CA PRO A 77 -7.43 13.49 -5.66
C PRO A 77 -6.04 14.03 -6.02
N ALA A 78 -5.13 14.12 -5.04
CA ALA A 78 -3.78 14.60 -5.29
C ALA A 78 -3.00 13.65 -6.20
N PHE A 79 -3.11 12.34 -5.97
CA PHE A 79 -2.47 11.33 -6.81
C PHE A 79 -3.01 11.35 -8.24
N GLN A 80 -4.34 11.39 -8.42
CA GLN A 80 -4.97 11.46 -9.74
C GLN A 80 -4.46 12.66 -10.53
N LYS A 81 -4.38 13.83 -9.89
CA LYS A 81 -3.84 15.05 -10.51
C LYS A 81 -2.37 14.87 -10.92
N GLN A 82 -1.53 14.40 -10.00
CA GLN A 82 -0.10 14.18 -10.27
C GLN A 82 0.10 13.19 -11.43
N TYR A 83 -0.64 12.09 -11.43
CA TYR A 83 -0.57 11.08 -12.49
C TYR A 83 -0.90 11.67 -13.87
N GLN A 84 -2.00 12.44 -13.95
CA GLN A 84 -2.41 13.09 -15.21
C GLN A 84 -1.39 14.14 -15.68
N GLU A 85 -0.83 14.92 -14.76
CA GLU A 85 0.21 15.91 -15.06
C GLU A 85 1.48 15.24 -15.59
N GLN A 86 1.91 14.13 -14.99
CA GLN A 86 3.07 13.35 -15.45
C GLN A 86 2.85 12.77 -16.84
N VAL A 87 1.70 12.12 -17.09
CA VAL A 87 1.35 11.59 -18.42
C VAL A 87 1.35 12.69 -19.48
N LYS A 88 0.84 13.89 -19.17
CA LYS A 88 0.86 15.03 -20.08
C LYS A 88 2.29 15.49 -20.38
N LEU A 89 3.14 15.57 -19.35
CA LEU A 89 4.53 15.99 -19.49
C LEU A 89 5.35 14.99 -20.33
N GLU A 90 5.21 13.69 -20.07
CA GLU A 90 5.89 12.61 -20.83
C GLU A 90 5.50 12.59 -22.31
N ARG A 91 4.28 13.05 -22.64
CA ARG A 91 3.80 13.20 -24.02
C ARG A 91 4.38 14.44 -24.72
N LEU A 92 4.47 15.56 -23.99
CA LEU A 92 5.01 16.81 -24.53
C LEU A 92 6.52 16.72 -24.74
N HIS A 93 7.21 15.96 -23.89
CA HIS A 93 8.66 15.84 -23.87
C HIS A 93 9.14 14.38 -23.98
N PRO A 94 8.86 13.68 -25.09
CA PRO A 94 9.17 12.26 -25.21
C PRO A 94 10.67 11.95 -25.30
N ALA A 95 11.50 12.96 -25.58
CA ALA A 95 12.96 12.86 -25.64
C ALA A 95 13.64 13.13 -24.28
N ASP A 96 12.90 13.58 -23.27
CA ASP A 96 13.42 13.77 -21.92
C ASP A 96 13.61 12.41 -21.24
N ILE A 97 14.70 12.27 -20.47
CA ILE A 97 15.05 11.02 -19.82
C ILE A 97 14.25 10.88 -18.52
N PHE A 98 13.05 10.30 -18.62
CA PHE A 98 12.36 9.73 -17.46
C PHE A 98 12.86 8.28 -17.29
N PRO A 99 13.46 7.91 -16.15
CA PRO A 99 13.95 6.54 -15.94
C PRO A 99 12.87 5.46 -16.13
N TYR A 100 11.62 5.79 -15.78
CA TYR A 100 10.43 4.97 -16.03
C TYR A 100 9.30 5.89 -16.49
N ARG A 101 8.89 5.79 -17.76
CA ARG A 101 7.75 6.57 -18.28
C ARG A 101 6.47 5.80 -18.04
N LEU A 102 5.46 6.45 -17.48
CA LEU A 102 4.12 5.88 -17.37
C LEU A 102 3.55 5.54 -18.74
N THR A 103 3.82 6.37 -19.75
CA THR A 103 3.34 6.16 -21.12
C THR A 103 3.87 4.89 -21.78
N ASP A 104 4.97 4.30 -21.29
CA ASP A 104 5.51 3.04 -21.82
C ASP A 104 4.67 1.82 -21.38
N TYR A 105 3.85 1.98 -20.33
CA TYR A 105 3.03 0.93 -19.71
C TYR A 105 1.53 1.06 -20.00
N LYS A 106 1.15 1.94 -20.94
CA LYS A 106 -0.23 2.41 -21.18
C LYS A 106 -0.76 3.38 -20.11
N ILE A 107 -1.87 4.03 -20.42
CA ILE A 107 -2.51 5.00 -19.52
C ILE A 107 -3.64 4.31 -18.77
N PHE A 108 -3.59 4.42 -17.45
CA PHE A 108 -4.53 3.79 -16.54
C PHE A 108 -5.67 4.73 -16.15
N ASP A 109 -6.88 4.18 -16.02
CA ASP A 109 -8.02 4.90 -15.50
C ASP A 109 -7.89 5.10 -13.99
N VAL A 110 -7.28 6.22 -13.60
CA VAL A 110 -7.17 6.60 -12.19
C VAL A 110 -8.49 7.15 -11.62
N SER A 111 -9.51 7.42 -12.45
CA SER A 111 -10.78 7.99 -11.99
C SER A 111 -11.61 7.02 -11.14
N ILE A 112 -11.36 5.72 -11.26
CA ILE A 112 -12.01 4.68 -10.45
C ILE A 112 -11.53 4.64 -8.99
N MET A 113 -10.44 5.35 -8.70
CA MET A 113 -9.85 5.37 -7.36
C MET A 113 -10.80 6.02 -6.36
N HIS A 114 -10.76 5.54 -5.13
CA HIS A 114 -11.50 6.06 -4.00
C HIS A 114 -10.74 5.75 -2.70
N GLU A 115 -11.08 6.45 -1.63
CA GLU A 115 -10.51 6.18 -0.30
C GLU A 115 -10.74 4.70 0.12
N PRO A 116 -9.89 4.13 0.99
CA PRO A 116 -10.04 2.75 1.44
C PRO A 116 -11.47 2.45 1.90
N LYS A 117 -12.06 1.36 1.40
CA LYS A 117 -13.45 1.01 1.74
C LYS A 117 -13.65 -0.49 1.90
N LEU A 118 -14.60 -0.83 2.75
CA LEU A 118 -15.04 -2.22 2.93
C LEU A 118 -16.16 -2.57 1.96
N HIS A 119 -16.06 -3.76 1.35
CA HIS A 119 -17.09 -4.34 0.50
C HIS A 119 -17.07 -5.85 0.67
N GLU A 120 -18.19 -6.44 1.08
CA GLU A 120 -18.38 -7.90 1.20
C GLU A 120 -17.26 -8.64 1.99
N GLY A 121 -16.81 -8.07 3.11
CA GLY A 121 -15.74 -8.65 3.94
C GLY A 121 -14.33 -8.49 3.36
N GLN A 122 -14.17 -7.61 2.37
CA GLN A 122 -12.90 -7.25 1.77
C GLN A 122 -12.64 -5.76 1.95
N LEU A 123 -11.39 -5.41 2.22
CA LEU A 123 -10.89 -4.06 2.12
C LEU A 123 -10.34 -3.83 0.71
N ILE A 124 -10.84 -2.78 0.08
CA ILE A 124 -10.38 -2.31 -1.22
C ILE A 124 -9.69 -0.97 -1.01
N TYR A 125 -8.43 -0.88 -1.42
CA TYR A 125 -7.61 0.34 -1.37
C TYR A 125 -6.70 0.42 -2.59
N PHE A 126 -6.00 1.54 -2.74
CA PHE A 126 -5.11 1.76 -3.88
C PHE A 126 -3.67 1.98 -3.41
N THR A 127 -2.74 1.47 -4.20
CA THR A 127 -1.31 1.62 -3.98
C THR A 127 -0.65 2.06 -5.28
N PHE A 128 0.57 2.55 -5.20
CA PHE A 128 1.43 2.72 -6.36
C PHE A 128 2.78 2.06 -6.12
N ASN A 129 3.40 1.56 -7.19
CA ASN A 129 4.76 1.07 -7.14
C ASN A 129 5.74 2.26 -7.05
N THR A 130 6.63 2.25 -6.06
CA THR A 130 7.49 3.41 -5.75
C THR A 130 8.59 3.68 -6.77
N GLN A 131 8.94 2.68 -7.61
CA GLN A 131 9.94 2.82 -8.67
C GLN A 131 9.32 3.29 -9.98
N THR A 132 8.18 2.70 -10.37
CA THR A 132 7.56 2.91 -11.67
C THR A 132 6.41 3.93 -11.66
N GLY A 133 5.90 4.27 -10.48
CA GLY A 133 4.72 5.13 -10.34
C GLY A 133 3.39 4.46 -10.73
N LEU A 134 3.41 3.19 -11.13
CA LEU A 134 2.22 2.49 -11.62
C LEU A 134 1.18 2.28 -10.50
N PRO A 135 -0.09 2.64 -10.73
CA PRO A 135 -1.15 2.45 -9.76
C PRO A 135 -1.75 1.04 -9.79
N TYR A 136 -2.14 0.55 -8.62
CA TYR A 136 -2.75 -0.76 -8.43
C TYR A 136 -3.95 -0.66 -7.49
N ARG A 137 -5.01 -1.40 -7.82
CA ARG A 137 -6.10 -1.73 -6.91
C ARG A 137 -5.67 -2.92 -6.06
N VAL A 138 -5.84 -2.81 -4.75
CA VAL A 138 -5.55 -3.88 -3.82
C VAL A 138 -6.85 -4.35 -3.16
N VAL A 139 -7.03 -5.66 -3.14
CA VAL A 139 -8.14 -6.32 -2.45
C VAL A 139 -7.55 -7.29 -1.44
N CYS A 140 -7.85 -7.07 -0.17
CA CYS A 140 -7.48 -8.00 0.90
C CYS A 140 -8.70 -8.31 1.79
N PRO A 141 -8.73 -9.48 2.43
CA PRO A 141 -9.78 -9.80 3.38
C PRO A 141 -9.71 -8.90 4.62
N PHE A 142 -10.87 -8.52 5.13
CA PHE A 142 -11.00 -7.73 6.36
C PHE A 142 -12.20 -8.18 7.21
N PRO A 143 -12.00 -8.54 8.49
CA PRO A 143 -10.71 -8.67 9.17
C PRO A 143 -9.89 -9.83 8.57
N TYR A 144 -8.56 -9.80 8.74
CA TYR A 144 -7.68 -10.80 8.15
C TYR A 144 -7.84 -12.17 8.85
N PRO A 145 -8.40 -13.21 8.19
CA PRO A 145 -8.98 -14.35 8.90
C PRO A 145 -7.96 -15.42 9.30
N ALA A 146 -6.84 -15.58 8.59
CA ALA A 146 -5.83 -16.61 8.88
C ALA A 146 -4.51 -16.43 8.11
N ALA A 147 -3.55 -17.34 8.33
CA ALA A 147 -2.20 -17.30 7.76
C ALA A 147 -2.12 -17.40 6.22
N SER A 148 -3.14 -17.92 5.52
CA SER A 148 -3.06 -18.25 4.08
C SER A 148 -3.89 -17.36 3.16
N THR A 149 -4.39 -16.22 3.65
CA THR A 149 -5.26 -15.37 2.83
C THR A 149 -4.48 -14.57 1.80
N LEU A 150 -4.91 -14.63 0.54
CA LEU A 150 -4.27 -13.92 -0.57
C LEU A 150 -4.67 -12.44 -0.57
N ILE A 151 -3.69 -11.56 -0.73
CA ILE A 151 -3.90 -10.15 -1.06
C ILE A 151 -3.69 -10.01 -2.56
N HIS A 152 -4.68 -9.47 -3.26
CA HIS A 152 -4.67 -9.35 -4.71
C HIS A 152 -4.30 -7.92 -5.11
N TYR A 153 -3.21 -7.79 -5.88
CA TYR A 153 -2.81 -6.55 -6.54
C TYR A 153 -3.22 -6.64 -8.00
N GLN A 154 -4.02 -5.68 -8.45
CA GLN A 154 -4.55 -5.62 -9.81
C GLN A 154 -4.16 -4.29 -10.43
N ILE A 155 -3.59 -4.33 -11.64
CA ILE A 155 -3.45 -3.11 -12.44
C ILE A 155 -4.83 -2.52 -12.71
N LEU A 156 -4.90 -1.19 -12.83
CA LEU A 156 -6.16 -0.53 -13.14
C LEU A 156 -6.55 -0.78 -14.61
N PRO A 157 -7.81 -0.54 -14.99
CA PRO A 157 -8.23 -0.54 -16.38
C PRO A 157 -7.39 0.43 -17.21
N ILE A 158 -7.14 0.08 -18.46
CA ILE A 158 -6.41 0.91 -19.42
C ILE A 158 -7.40 1.77 -20.20
N ILE A 159 -7.09 3.05 -20.38
CA ILE A 159 -7.84 4.00 -21.20
C ILE A 159 -7.13 4.38 -22.51
N GLU A 160 -5.82 4.11 -22.61
CA GLU A 160 -5.04 4.30 -23.84
C GLU A 160 -3.80 3.40 -23.87
#